data_AF-A0AB39Z9S2-F1
#
_entry.id   AF-A0AB39Z9S2-F1
#
_cell.length_a   1.000
_cell.length_b   1.000
_cell.length_c   1.000
_cell.angle_alpha   90.00
_cell.angle_beta   90.00
_cell.angle_gamma   90.00
#
_symmetry.space_group_name_H-M   'P 1'
#
loop_
_entity.id
_entity.type
_entity.pdbx_description
1 polymer ?
#
loop_
_entity_poly.entity_id
_entity_poly.type
_entity_poly.pdbx_seq_one_letter_code
_entity_poly.pdbx_strand_id
1 'polypeptide(L)'
;MKITAIFLLSNLGYILGTTLAELNDAATKGVTDMVEKYKVLSMGNTEFSQWIKKLDTVSKTSPMREKFKVRAQFDIYNERRQDLENSITNRITTIDNLINKLLIENTKKCLQFYRRQKKSLQMAYKFSNAIKLTNLLRNKKQCDPENENDESNENDEYSYY
;
A
#
# COMPACT_ATOMS: atom_id res chain seq x y z
N MET A 1 -18.43 10.88 -55.26
CA MET A 1 -17.42 10.59 -54.21
C MET A 1 -16.69 11.88 -53.86
N LYS A 2 -16.87 12.45 -52.66
CA LYS A 2 -16.01 13.49 -52.03
C LYS A 2 -16.62 14.02 -50.71
N ILE A 3 -17.06 13.15 -49.78
CA ILE A 3 -17.51 13.61 -48.43
C ILE A 3 -17.12 12.59 -47.35
N THR A 4 -15.91 12.03 -47.43
CA THR A 4 -15.41 11.05 -46.43
C THR A 4 -14.03 11.39 -45.87
N ALA A 5 -13.48 12.57 -46.18
CA ALA A 5 -12.16 12.98 -45.70
C ALA A 5 -12.20 13.93 -44.49
N ILE A 6 -13.35 14.50 -44.14
CA ILE A 6 -13.43 15.55 -43.09
C ILE A 6 -13.54 14.96 -41.68
N PHE A 7 -14.15 13.78 -41.52
CA PHE A 7 -14.36 13.17 -40.19
C PHE A 7 -13.14 12.47 -39.60
N LEU A 8 -12.08 12.24 -40.39
CA LEU A 8 -10.82 11.68 -39.88
C LEU A 8 -9.85 12.77 -39.38
N LEU A 9 -10.03 14.03 -39.80
CA LEU A 9 -9.21 15.16 -39.35
C LEU A 9 -9.72 15.80 -38.05
N SER A 10 -11.03 15.70 -37.77
CA SER A 10 -11.61 16.22 -36.52
C SER A 10 -11.21 15.42 -35.28
N ASN A 11 -10.85 14.13 -35.43
CA ASN A 11 -10.31 13.32 -34.33
C ASN A 11 -8.80 13.54 -34.11
N LEU A 12 -8.06 14.04 -35.11
CA LEU A 12 -6.65 14.43 -34.95
C LEU A 12 -6.51 15.86 -34.40
N GLY A 13 -7.46 16.75 -34.69
CA GLY A 13 -7.47 18.12 -34.17
C GLY A 13 -7.65 18.22 -32.65
N TYR A 14 -8.32 17.25 -32.03
CA TYR A 14 -8.48 17.20 -30.57
C TYR A 14 -7.19 16.78 -29.84
N ILE A 15 -6.28 16.09 -30.53
CA ILE A 15 -4.99 15.64 -29.99
C ILE A 15 -3.93 16.77 -30.06
N LEU A 16 -4.15 17.79 -30.88
CA LEU A 16 -3.22 18.90 -31.14
C LEU A 16 -3.55 20.21 -30.39
N GLY A 17 -4.58 20.22 -29.55
CA GLY A 17 -5.11 21.43 -28.91
C GLY A 17 -4.61 21.73 -27.49
N THR A 18 -3.91 20.80 -26.83
CA THR A 18 -3.45 21.03 -25.45
C THR A 18 -2.20 21.92 -25.43
N THR A 19 -2.34 23.09 -24.83
CA THR A 19 -1.20 23.97 -24.60
C THR A 19 -0.27 23.38 -23.53
N LEU A 20 1.01 23.77 -23.55
CA LEU A 20 1.97 23.38 -22.52
C LEU A 20 1.52 23.84 -21.12
N ALA A 21 0.81 24.97 -21.04
CA ALA A 21 0.22 25.48 -19.81
C ALA A 21 -0.86 24.54 -19.27
N GLU A 22 -1.83 24.14 -20.11
CA GLU A 22 -2.89 23.20 -19.73
C GLU A 22 -2.34 21.85 -19.28
N LEU A 23 -1.28 21.35 -19.93
CA LEU A 23 -0.65 20.09 -19.53
C LEU A 23 0.07 20.22 -18.18
N ASN A 24 0.69 21.36 -17.90
CA ASN A 24 1.29 21.64 -16.59
C ASN A 24 0.21 21.80 -15.50
N ASP A 25 -0.92 22.43 -15.80
CA ASP A 25 -2.05 22.55 -14.89
C ASP A 25 -2.66 21.19 -14.58
N ALA A 26 -2.85 20.35 -15.59
CA ALA A 26 -3.31 18.97 -15.43
C ALA A 26 -2.32 18.14 -14.59
N ALA A 27 -1.01 18.28 -14.81
CA ALA A 27 0.01 17.62 -13.99
C ALA A 27 -0.04 18.09 -12.53
N THR A 28 -0.21 19.41 -12.32
CA THR A 28 -0.30 20.02 -10.99
C THR A 28 -1.53 19.52 -10.25
N LYS A 29 -2.70 19.60 -10.89
CA LYS A 29 -3.96 19.08 -10.36
C LYS A 29 -3.86 17.60 -10.00
N GLY A 30 -3.32 16.78 -10.91
CA GLY A 30 -3.18 15.35 -10.67
C GLY A 30 -2.33 14.99 -9.45
N VAL A 31 -1.25 15.73 -9.19
CA VAL A 31 -0.44 15.52 -7.98
C VAL A 31 -1.15 16.06 -6.73
N THR A 32 -1.79 17.22 -6.80
CA THR A 32 -2.56 17.79 -5.68
C THR A 32 -3.70 16.87 -5.25
N ASP A 33 -4.46 16.32 -6.21
CA ASP A 33 -5.55 15.37 -5.94
C ASP A 33 -5.03 14.12 -5.21
N MET A 34 -3.83 13.65 -5.54
CA MET A 34 -3.18 12.54 -4.82
C MET A 34 -2.80 12.91 -3.39
N VAL A 35 -2.26 14.11 -3.17
CA VAL A 35 -1.93 14.60 -1.82
C VAL A 35 -3.18 14.62 -0.96
N GLU A 36 -4.26 15.23 -1.43
CA GLU A 36 -5.50 15.32 -0.67
C GLU A 36 -6.12 13.95 -0.40
N LYS A 37 -6.12 13.06 -1.40
CA LYS A 37 -6.63 11.68 -1.24
C LYS A 37 -5.90 10.90 -0.14
N TYR A 38 -4.57 11.03 -0.06
CA TYR A 38 -3.76 10.13 0.75
C TYR A 38 -3.20 10.75 2.04
N LYS A 39 -3.31 12.07 2.25
CA LYS A 39 -2.79 12.78 3.43
C LYS A 39 -3.24 12.19 4.76
N VAL A 40 -4.53 11.86 4.90
CA VAL A 40 -5.05 11.24 6.12
C VAL A 40 -4.64 9.77 6.21
N LEU A 41 -4.67 9.06 5.07
CA LEU A 41 -4.30 7.64 5.00
C LEU A 41 -2.83 7.37 5.30
N SER A 42 -1.95 8.36 5.12
CA SER A 42 -0.53 8.23 5.43
C SER A 42 -0.20 8.42 6.91
N MET A 43 -1.15 8.91 7.73
CA MET A 43 -0.92 9.16 9.16
C MET A 43 -0.53 7.87 9.89
N GLY A 44 0.57 7.95 10.66
CA GLY A 44 1.10 6.79 11.38
C GLY A 44 1.93 5.82 10.52
N ASN A 45 2.16 6.13 9.23
CA ASN A 45 3.12 5.43 8.39
C ASN A 45 4.18 6.42 7.86
N THR A 46 5.41 6.30 8.37
CA THR A 46 6.51 7.22 8.06
C THR A 46 6.87 7.24 6.58
N GLU A 47 7.04 6.07 5.95
CA GLU A 47 7.38 5.96 4.53
C GLU A 47 6.28 6.56 3.65
N PHE A 48 5.01 6.24 3.96
CA PHE A 48 3.89 6.77 3.21
C PHE A 48 3.78 8.30 3.37
N SER A 49 3.95 8.82 4.58
CA SER A 49 3.94 10.26 4.84
C SER A 49 5.05 11.00 4.09
N GLN A 50 6.25 10.39 3.96
CA GLN A 50 7.34 10.95 3.17
C GLN A 50 6.98 11.03 1.67
N TRP A 51 6.30 10.01 1.12
CA TRP A 51 5.79 10.06 -0.24
C TRP A 51 4.77 11.18 -0.45
N ILE A 52 3.82 11.35 0.48
CA ILE A 52 2.84 12.43 0.38
C ILE A 52 3.51 13.80 0.47
N LYS A 53 4.50 13.98 1.36
CA LYS A 53 5.30 15.21 1.44
C LYS A 53 6.07 15.49 0.14
N LYS A 54 6.61 14.45 -0.49
CA LYS A 54 7.31 14.57 -1.79
C LYS A 54 6.35 15.03 -2.88
N LEU A 55 5.16 14.42 -2.97
CA LEU A 55 4.10 14.83 -3.91
C LEU A 55 3.68 16.29 -3.67
N ASP A 56 3.44 16.68 -2.43
CA ASP A 56 3.06 18.06 -2.06
C ASP A 56 4.15 19.09 -2.42
N THR A 57 5.41 18.70 -2.27
CA THR A 57 6.54 19.57 -2.66
C THR A 57 6.57 19.76 -4.17
N VAL A 58 6.48 18.68 -4.96
CA VAL A 58 6.61 18.78 -6.42
C VAL A 58 5.40 19.41 -7.09
N SER A 59 4.20 19.32 -6.52
CA SER A 59 3.02 20.01 -7.06
C SER A 59 3.22 21.54 -7.06
N LYS A 60 3.89 22.08 -6.03
CA LYS A 60 4.07 23.52 -5.82
C LYS A 60 5.28 24.10 -6.55
N THR A 61 6.40 23.38 -6.57
CA THR A 61 7.70 23.98 -6.93
C THR A 61 8.33 23.42 -8.20
N SER A 62 7.85 22.28 -8.70
CA SER A 62 8.57 21.54 -9.74
C SER A 62 7.97 21.75 -11.14
N PRO A 63 8.79 21.60 -12.20
CA PRO A 63 8.28 21.63 -13.56
C PRO A 63 7.40 20.40 -13.86
N MET A 64 6.54 20.53 -14.87
CA MET A 64 5.61 19.50 -15.33
C MET A 64 6.23 18.09 -15.47
N ARG A 65 7.42 17.99 -16.08
CA ARG A 65 8.13 16.72 -16.27
C ARG A 65 8.40 16.01 -14.94
N GLU A 66 8.81 16.74 -13.92
CA GLU A 66 9.12 16.16 -12.61
C GLU A 66 7.83 15.77 -11.87
N LYS A 67 6.75 16.54 -12.00
CA LYS A 67 5.42 16.18 -11.48
C LYS A 67 4.95 14.81 -12.01
N PHE A 68 5.03 14.60 -13.32
CA PHE A 68 4.69 13.30 -13.93
C PHE A 68 5.59 12.17 -13.44
N LYS A 69 6.90 12.41 -13.35
CA LYS A 69 7.86 11.41 -12.89
C LYS A 69 7.60 10.99 -11.45
N VAL A 70 7.43 11.93 -10.53
CA VAL A 70 7.17 11.62 -9.11
C VAL A 70 5.81 10.95 -8.93
N ARG A 71 4.80 11.40 -9.69
CA ARG A 71 3.49 10.72 -9.73
C ARG A 71 3.63 9.25 -10.13
N ALA A 72 4.30 8.95 -11.24
CA ALA A 72 4.50 7.58 -11.70
C ALA A 72 5.27 6.72 -10.67
N GLN A 73 6.29 7.29 -10.01
CA GLN A 73 7.00 6.60 -8.93
C GLN A 73 6.09 6.30 -7.73
N PHE A 74 5.23 7.25 -7.38
CA PHE A 74 4.27 7.07 -6.29
C PHE A 74 3.23 6.01 -6.62
N ASP A 75 2.72 5.97 -7.86
CA ASP A 75 1.74 4.97 -8.28
C ASP A 75 2.31 3.55 -8.11
N ILE A 76 3.55 3.30 -8.54
CA ILE A 76 4.25 2.03 -8.35
C ILE A 76 4.42 1.69 -6.86
N TYR A 77 4.83 2.68 -6.05
CA TYR A 77 4.95 2.49 -4.61
C TYR A 77 3.60 2.13 -3.96
N ASN A 78 2.53 2.83 -4.34
CA ASN A 78 1.21 2.68 -3.76
C ASN A 78 0.54 1.36 -4.18
N GLU A 79 0.72 0.92 -5.41
CA GLU A 79 0.30 -0.41 -5.87
C GLU A 79 0.92 -1.50 -4.98
N ARG A 80 2.25 -1.49 -4.84
CA ARG A 80 2.95 -2.44 -3.97
C ARG A 80 2.50 -2.36 -2.51
N ARG A 81 2.22 -1.16 -2.00
CA ARG A 81 1.69 -0.96 -0.65
C ARG A 81 0.34 -1.63 -0.48
N GLN A 82 -0.58 -1.42 -1.42
CA GLN A 82 -1.92 -2.00 -1.40
C GLN A 82 -1.87 -3.53 -1.50
N ASP A 83 -1.03 -4.09 -2.37
CA ASP A 83 -0.88 -5.55 -2.50
C ASP A 83 -0.41 -6.21 -1.20
N LEU A 84 0.55 -5.56 -0.52
CA LEU A 84 1.04 -6.02 0.78
C LEU A 84 -0.04 -5.93 1.85
N GLU A 85 -0.79 -4.82 1.89
CA GLU A 85 -1.90 -4.62 2.85
C GLU A 85 -3.04 -5.62 2.63
N ASN A 86 -3.38 -5.92 1.37
CA ASN A 86 -4.34 -6.96 1.02
C ASN A 86 -3.84 -8.35 1.45
N SER A 87 -2.56 -8.64 1.23
CA SER A 87 -1.96 -9.90 1.65
C SER A 87 -1.94 -10.06 3.17
N ILE A 88 -1.65 -8.98 3.91
CA ILE A 88 -1.73 -8.94 5.38
C ILE A 88 -3.19 -9.17 5.82
N THR A 89 -4.15 -8.50 5.21
CA THR A 89 -5.60 -8.67 5.49
C THR A 89 -6.00 -10.13 5.35
N ASN A 90 -5.70 -10.74 4.20
CA ASN A 90 -6.03 -12.13 3.91
C ASN A 90 -5.39 -13.09 4.92
N ARG A 91 -4.15 -12.82 5.32
CA ARG A 91 -3.47 -13.65 6.33
C ARG A 91 -4.11 -13.51 7.70
N ILE A 92 -4.49 -12.30 8.12
CA ILE A 92 -5.23 -12.07 9.38
C ILE A 92 -6.56 -12.83 9.36
N THR A 93 -7.33 -12.76 8.27
CA THR A 93 -8.59 -13.52 8.14
C THR A 93 -8.35 -15.03 8.26
N THR A 94 -7.28 -15.54 7.64
CA THR A 94 -6.90 -16.96 7.76
C THR A 94 -6.57 -17.32 9.21
N ILE A 95 -5.82 -16.45 9.91
CA ILE A 95 -5.48 -16.63 11.32
C ILE A 95 -6.73 -16.63 12.20
N ASP A 96 -7.69 -15.75 11.94
CA ASP A 96 -8.94 -15.68 12.71
C ASP A 96 -9.75 -16.99 12.58
N ASN A 97 -9.81 -17.56 11.38
CA ASN A 97 -10.43 -18.86 11.16
C ASN A 97 -9.71 -19.98 11.94
N LEU A 98 -8.37 -19.97 11.96
CA LEU A 98 -7.57 -20.93 12.72
C LEU A 98 -7.78 -20.78 14.23
N ILE A 99 -7.80 -19.56 14.74
CA ILE A 99 -8.08 -19.27 16.15
C ILE A 99 -9.47 -19.81 16.54
N ASN A 100 -10.50 -19.53 15.74
CA ASN A 100 -11.86 -20.00 16.03
C ASN A 100 -11.95 -21.52 16.07
N LYS A 101 -11.26 -22.22 15.18
CA LYS A 101 -11.17 -23.69 15.20
C LYS A 101 -10.47 -24.19 16.46
N LEU A 102 -9.34 -23.60 16.83
CA LEU A 102 -8.53 -24.04 17.98
C LEU A 102 -9.20 -23.78 19.34
N LEU A 103 -10.10 -22.78 19.41
CA LEU A 103 -10.91 -22.55 20.62
C LEU A 103 -11.82 -23.75 20.95
N ILE A 104 -12.26 -24.49 19.93
CA ILE A 104 -13.06 -25.72 20.10
C ILE A 104 -12.16 -26.88 20.58
N GLU A 105 -10.93 -26.93 20.08
CA GLU A 105 -9.95 -28.01 20.34
C GLU A 105 -9.12 -27.79 21.64
N ASN A 106 -9.30 -26.66 22.33
CA ASN A 106 -8.61 -26.29 23.58
C ASN A 106 -7.06 -26.38 23.53
N THR A 107 -6.46 -26.12 22.36
CA THR A 107 -5.00 -26.20 22.18
C THR A 107 -4.33 -24.85 22.47
N LYS A 108 -3.79 -24.68 23.69
CA LYS A 108 -3.24 -23.40 24.18
C LYS A 108 -2.03 -22.89 23.39
N LYS A 109 -1.07 -23.76 23.03
CA LYS A 109 0.16 -23.41 22.29
C LYS A 109 -0.12 -22.70 20.98
N CYS A 110 -0.88 -23.37 20.11
CA CYS A 110 -1.20 -22.83 18.80
C CYS A 110 -2.10 -21.60 18.87
N LEU A 111 -2.98 -21.52 19.86
CA LEU A 111 -3.79 -20.33 20.09
C LEU A 111 -2.91 -19.11 20.37
N GLN A 112 -1.92 -19.22 21.26
CA GLN A 112 -0.98 -18.14 21.56
C GLN A 112 -0.09 -17.80 20.35
N PHE A 113 0.41 -18.81 19.64
CA PHE A 113 1.19 -18.62 18.41
C PHE A 113 0.42 -17.78 17.38
N TYR A 114 -0.82 -18.15 17.07
CA TYR A 114 -1.62 -17.43 16.08
C TYR A 114 -2.05 -16.03 16.56
N ARG A 115 -2.30 -15.84 17.86
CA ARG A 115 -2.53 -14.50 18.43
C ARG A 115 -1.32 -13.58 18.25
N ARG A 116 -0.11 -14.08 18.50
CA ARG A 116 1.14 -13.33 18.26
C ARG A 116 1.30 -12.96 16.78
N GLN A 117 1.04 -13.91 15.87
CA GLN A 117 1.06 -13.61 14.44
C GLN A 117 0.07 -12.51 14.05
N LYS A 118 -1.17 -12.59 14.55
CA LYS A 118 -2.20 -11.58 14.30
C LYS A 118 -1.75 -10.19 14.77
N LYS A 119 -1.24 -10.08 16.00
CA LYS A 119 -0.75 -8.82 16.58
C LYS A 119 0.40 -8.24 15.75
N SER A 120 1.37 -9.06 15.34
CA SER A 120 2.49 -8.65 14.47
C SER A 120 1.99 -8.12 13.12
N LEU A 121 1.07 -8.84 12.47
CA LEU A 121 0.49 -8.43 11.19
C LEU A 121 -0.36 -7.16 11.29
N GLN A 122 -1.11 -6.97 12.38
CA GLN A 122 -1.88 -5.74 12.63
C GLN A 122 -0.98 -4.51 12.81
N MET A 123 0.19 -4.68 13.42
CA MET A 123 1.17 -3.59 13.52
C MET A 123 1.82 -3.29 12.16
N ALA A 124 1.97 -4.29 11.29
CA ALA A 124 2.67 -4.17 10.02
C ALA A 124 2.10 -3.08 9.07
N TYR A 125 0.81 -2.74 9.15
CA TYR A 125 0.20 -1.65 8.38
C TYR A 125 0.92 -0.31 8.53
N LYS A 126 1.48 -0.06 9.71
CA LYS A 126 2.15 1.21 10.06
C LYS A 126 3.58 1.32 9.54
N PHE A 127 4.17 0.23 9.05
CA PHE A 127 5.57 0.22 8.64
C PHE A 127 5.78 0.35 7.14
N SER A 128 7.03 0.44 6.71
CA SER A 128 7.39 0.51 5.30
C SER A 128 7.01 -0.76 4.53
N ASN A 129 6.95 -0.68 3.20
CA ASN A 129 6.70 -1.83 2.34
C ASN A 129 7.72 -2.96 2.53
N ALA A 130 8.98 -2.61 2.81
CA ALA A 130 10.01 -3.60 3.14
C ALA A 130 9.69 -4.36 4.44
N ILE A 131 9.32 -3.64 5.50
CA ILE A 131 8.99 -4.24 6.79
C ILE A 131 7.66 -5.00 6.73
N LYS A 132 6.66 -4.52 5.97
CA LYS A 132 5.42 -5.26 5.67
C LYS A 132 5.72 -6.62 5.04
N LEU A 133 6.58 -6.66 4.02
CA LEU A 133 6.97 -7.90 3.36
C LEU A 133 7.67 -8.86 4.33
N THR A 134 8.63 -8.38 5.12
CA THR A 134 9.32 -9.19 6.14
C THR A 134 8.35 -9.76 7.17
N ASN A 135 7.43 -8.95 7.69
CA ASN A 135 6.40 -9.40 8.63
C ASN A 135 5.48 -10.44 8.00
N LEU A 136 5.06 -10.25 6.75
CA LEU A 136 4.24 -11.21 6.04
C LEU A 136 4.96 -12.55 5.90
N LEU A 137 6.25 -12.55 5.50
CA LEU A 137 7.04 -13.77 5.34
C LEU A 137 7.25 -14.51 6.67
N ARG A 138 7.54 -13.79 7.76
CA ARG A 138 7.70 -14.38 9.10
C ARG A 138 6.41 -15.01 9.61
N ASN A 139 5.27 -14.39 9.35
CA ASN A 139 3.95 -14.82 9.82
C ASN A 139 3.19 -15.72 8.81
N LYS A 140 3.89 -16.36 7.87
CA LYS A 140 3.30 -17.39 6.99
C LYS A 140 3.32 -18.79 7.58
N LYS A 141 4.13 -19.03 8.62
CA LYS A 141 4.30 -20.35 9.23
C LYS A 141 3.00 -20.85 9.88
N GLN A 142 2.80 -22.15 9.81
CA GLN A 142 1.77 -22.85 10.59
C GLN A 142 2.34 -23.20 11.97
N CYS A 143 1.45 -23.31 12.95
CA CYS A 143 1.83 -23.78 14.28
C CYS A 143 2.25 -25.25 14.23
N ASP A 144 3.33 -25.57 14.91
CA ASP A 144 3.76 -26.94 15.19
C ASP A 144 3.76 -27.15 16.72
N PRO A 145 2.75 -27.84 17.30
CA PRO A 145 2.61 -27.99 18.75
C PRO A 145 3.83 -28.59 19.46
N GLU A 146 4.64 -29.38 18.75
CA GLU A 146 5.83 -30.05 19.29
C GLU A 146 7.01 -29.08 19.43
N ASN A 147 7.09 -28.09 18.54
CA ASN A 147 8.17 -27.12 18.45
C ASN A 147 7.80 -25.74 19.04
N GLU A 148 6.54 -25.50 19.38
CA GLU A 148 6.09 -24.26 20.02
C GLU A 148 6.26 -24.32 21.56
N ASN A 149 6.93 -23.30 22.10
CA ASN A 149 7.13 -23.11 23.53
C ASN A 149 5.85 -22.54 24.19
N ASP A 150 5.47 -23.09 25.34
CA ASP A 150 4.32 -22.63 26.15
C ASP A 150 4.52 -21.23 26.77
N GLU A 151 5.77 -20.77 26.87
CA GLU A 151 6.17 -19.57 27.61
C GLU A 151 6.52 -18.36 26.72
N SER A 152 6.09 -18.36 25.47
CA SER A 152 6.27 -17.15 24.67
C SER A 152 5.37 -16.04 25.22
N ASN A 153 5.94 -15.11 25.97
CA ASN A 153 5.23 -13.97 26.49
C ASN A 153 4.56 -13.20 25.33
N GLU A 154 3.31 -12.74 25.52
CA GLU A 154 2.64 -11.81 24.58
C GLU A 154 3.40 -10.48 24.40
N ASN A 155 4.45 -10.29 25.20
CA ASN A 155 5.41 -9.19 25.21
C ASN A 155 6.72 -9.50 24.49
N ASP A 156 6.88 -10.66 23.85
CA ASP A 156 7.91 -10.87 22.84
C ASP A 156 7.52 -10.06 21.60
N GLU A 157 7.59 -8.75 21.78
CA GLU A 157 7.50 -7.72 20.78
C GLU A 157 8.55 -8.08 19.74
N TYR A 158 8.08 -8.60 18.60
CA TYR A 158 8.91 -8.83 17.43
C TYR A 158 9.68 -7.54 17.18
N SER A 159 10.96 -7.57 17.55
CA SER A 159 11.87 -6.44 17.49
C SER A 159 11.82 -5.85 16.08
N TYR A 160 11.25 -4.64 15.97
CA TYR A 160 11.08 -3.91 14.71
C TYR A 160 12.33 -3.08 14.39
N TYR A 161 13.51 -3.69 14.53
CA TYR A 161 14.79 -3.08 14.14
C TYR A 161 15.37 -3.82 12.94
#